data_AF-A0A523N2A1-F1
#
_entry.id   AF-A0A523N2A1-F1
#
_cell.length_a   1.000
_cell.length_b   1.000
_cell.length_c   1.000
_cell.angle_alpha   90.00
_cell.angle_beta   90.00
_cell.angle_gamma   90.00
#
_symmetry.space_group_name_H-M   'P 1'
#
loop_
_entity.id
_entity.type
_entity.pdbx_description
1 polymer ?
#
loop_
_entity_poly.entity_id
_entity_poly.type
_entity_poly.pdbx_seq_one_letter_code
_entity_poly.pdbx_strand_id
1 'polypeptide(L)' 'MQYFNELQLQQPIARALQSMQFEKPTPIQAQAIPLAIDRKDIIACAQTGTGKTAAFGIPIIDRLLK' A
#
# COMPACT_ATOMS: atom_id res chain seq x y z
N MET A 1 -7.76 -8.75 -10.96
CA MET A 1 -8.00 -7.95 -9.74
C MET A 1 -6.78 -8.12 -8.86
N GLN A 2 -6.27 -7.05 -8.26
CA GLN A 2 -5.11 -7.12 -7.36
C GLN A 2 -5.59 -7.12 -5.90
N TYR A 3 -4.94 -7.89 -5.03
CA TYR A 3 -5.22 -7.94 -3.59
C TYR A 3 -4.00 -7.50 -2.78
N PHE A 4 -4.22 -7.03 -1.54
CA PHE A 4 -3.12 -6.61 -0.66
C PHE A 4 -2.16 -7.75 -0.30
N ASN A 5 -2.64 -8.99 -0.22
CA ASN A 5 -1.82 -10.17 0.07
C ASN A 5 -0.90 -10.58 -1.09
N GLU A 6 -1.10 -10.03 -2.29
CA GLU A 6 -0.22 -10.21 -3.45
C GLU A 6 0.92 -9.18 -3.45
N LEU A 7 0.82 -8.13 -2.63
CA LEU A 7 1.88 -7.17 -2.40
C LEU A 7 2.82 -7.77 -1.35
N GLN A 8 4.13 -7.83 -1.64
CA GLN A 8 5.16 -8.46 -0.80
C GLN A 8 5.44 -7.68 0.51
N LEU A 9 4.38 -7.46 1.30
CA LEU A 9 4.37 -6.72 2.54
C LEU A 9 4.77 -7.61 3.72
N GLN A 10 5.32 -7.01 4.77
CA GLN A 10 5.62 -7.69 6.01
C GLN A 10 4.34 -8.23 6.68
N GLN A 11 4.44 -9.39 7.32
CA GLN A 11 3.30 -10.07 7.96
C GLN A 11 2.49 -9.21 8.94
N PRO A 12 3.10 -8.33 9.78
CA PRO A 12 2.34 -7.45 10.65
C PRO A 12 1.41 -6.49 9.89
N ILE A 13 1.84 -6.02 8.71
CA ILE A 13 1.05 -5.13 7.86
C ILE A 13 -0.09 -5.90 7.21
N ALA A 14 0.19 -7.10 6.66
CA ALA A 14 -0.85 -7.94 6.07
C ALA A 14 -1.97 -8.24 7.09
N ARG A 15 -1.62 -8.55 8.35
CA ARG A 15 -2.58 -8.75 9.44
C ARG A 15 -3.37 -7.49 9.79
N ALA A 16 -2.71 -6.33 9.83
CA ALA A 16 -3.37 -5.05 10.09
C ALA A 16 -4.35 -4.68 8.96
N LEU A 17 -3.98 -4.90 7.71
CA LEU A 17 -4.87 -4.69 6.56
C LEU A 17 -6.08 -5.62 6.63
N GLN A 18 -5.88 -6.88 6.99
CA GLN A 18 -6.97 -7.84 7.17
C GLN A 18 -7.91 -7.43 8.32
N SER A 19 -7.38 -6.98 9.47
CA SER A 19 -8.22 -6.55 10.61
C SER A 19 -9.01 -5.28 10.30
N MET A 20 -8.47 -4.42 9.42
CA MET A 20 -9.17 -3.25 8.87
C MET A 20 -10.14 -3.61 7.73
N GLN A 21 -10.27 -4.89 7.37
CA GLN A 21 -11.09 -5.38 6.25
C GLN A 21 -10.66 -4.78 4.90
N PHE A 22 -9.37 -4.44 4.76
CA PHE A 22 -8.78 -3.97 3.52
C PHE A 22 -8.28 -5.16 2.70
N GLU A 23 -9.13 -5.65 1.80
CA GLU A 23 -8.77 -6.76 0.91
C GLU A 23 -8.15 -6.28 -0.40
N LYS A 24 -8.75 -5.25 -1.00
CA LYS A 24 -8.38 -4.77 -2.33
C LYS A 24 -7.82 -3.35 -2.24
N PRO A 25 -6.62 -3.09 -2.78
CA PRO A 25 -6.12 -1.73 -2.90
C PRO A 25 -6.98 -0.91 -3.86
N THR A 26 -7.10 0.38 -3.59
CA THR A 26 -7.66 1.33 -4.57
C THR A 26 -6.72 1.47 -5.78
N PRO A 27 -7.18 2.01 -6.93
CA PRO A 27 -6.34 2.12 -8.12
C PRO A 27 -5.01 2.86 -7.89
N ILE A 28 -5.00 3.89 -7.04
CA ILE A 28 -3.77 4.63 -6.71
C ILE A 28 -2.83 3.83 -5.80
N GLN A 29 -3.38 3.02 -4.89
CA GLN A 29 -2.60 2.13 -4.01
C GLN A 29 -1.97 0.99 -4.80
N ALA A 30 -2.74 0.33 -5.68
CA ALA A 30 -2.27 -0.75 -6.56
C ALA A 30 -1.08 -0.32 -7.44
N GLN A 31 -1.08 0.94 -7.91
CA GLN A 31 0.00 1.49 -8.73
C GLN A 31 1.19 1.97 -7.90
N ALA A 32 0.95 2.66 -6.78
CA ALA A 32 2.02 3.29 -6.00
C ALA A 32 2.74 2.33 -5.05
N ILE A 33 2.04 1.40 -4.41
CA ILE A 33 2.62 0.55 -3.36
C ILE A 33 3.76 -0.34 -3.89
N PRO A 34 3.63 -1.06 -5.03
CA PRO A 34 4.73 -1.86 -5.56
C PRO A 34 5.98 -1.02 -5.86
N LEU A 35 5.79 0.15 -6.49
CA LEU A 35 6.89 1.06 -6.80
C LEU A 35 7.57 1.59 -5.53
N ALA A 36 6.80 1.85 -4.48
CA ALA A 36 7.32 2.39 -3.22
C ALA A 36 8.06 1.32 -2.41
N ILE A 37 7.59 0.06 -2.43
CA ILE A 37 8.32 -1.10 -1.88
C ILE A 37 9.66 -1.27 -2.61
N ASP A 38 9.68 -1.07 -3.93
CA ASP A 38 10.88 -1.05 -4.77
C ASP A 38 11.79 0.17 -4.53
N ARG A 39 11.43 1.07 -3.61
CA ARG A 39 12.19 2.29 -3.25
C ARG A 39 12.39 3.25 -4.42
N LYS A 40 11.41 3.32 -5.33
CA LYS A 40 11.38 4.31 -6.40
C LYS A 40 10.78 5.62 -5.89
N ASP A 41 11.29 6.74 -6.38
CA ASP A 41 10.66 8.04 -6.17
C ASP A 41 9.39 8.14 -7.01
N ILE A 42 8.29 8.57 -6.39
CA ILE A 42 6.94 8.51 -6.99
C ILE A 42 6.21 9.83 -6.76
N ILE A 43 5.60 10.33 -7.84
CA ILE A 43 4.56 11.35 -7.77
C ILE A 43 3.23 10.66 -8.07
N ALA A 44 2.29 10.68 -7.12
CA ALA A 44 0.99 10.05 -7.26
C ALA A 44 -0.12 11.12 -7.31
N CYS A 45 -0.82 11.22 -8.44
CA CYS A 45 -1.92 12.17 -8.64
C CYS A 45 -3.27 11.44 -8.64
N ALA A 46 -4.13 11.77 -7.68
CA ALA A 46 -5.50 11.26 -7.60
C ALA A 46 -6.39 12.23 -6.81
N GLN A 47 -7.71 12.14 -6.99
CA GLN A 47 -8.68 12.95 -6.24
C GLN A 47 -8.63 12.66 -4.73
N THR A 48 -9.14 13.58 -3.90
CA THR A 48 -9.27 13.36 -2.44
C THR A 48 -10.21 12.19 -2.16
N GLY A 49 -9.97 11.45 -1.06
CA GLY A 49 -10.78 10.27 -0.70
C GLY A 49 -10.44 8.98 -1.45
N THR A 50 -9.43 8.98 -2.34
CA THR A 50 -9.04 7.80 -3.14
C THR A 50 -8.01 6.88 -2.46
N GLY A 51 -7.65 7.15 -1.20
CA GLY A 51 -6.73 6.30 -0.44
C GLY A 51 -5.24 6.63 -0.61
N LYS A 52 -4.88 7.84 -1.10
CA LYS A 52 -3.48 8.31 -1.23
C LYS A 52 -2.68 8.19 0.07
N THR A 53 -3.28 8.50 1.22
CA THR A 53 -2.60 8.41 2.52
C THR A 53 -2.03 7.01 2.78
N ALA A 54 -2.83 5.96 2.56
CA ALA A 54 -2.37 4.59 2.71
C ALA A 54 -1.43 4.15 1.57
N ALA A 55 -1.58 4.72 0.37
CA ALA A 55 -0.69 4.44 -0.76
C ALA A 55 0.79 4.78 -0.46
N PHE A 56 1.04 5.81 0.35
CA PHE A 56 2.39 6.15 0.85
C PHE A 56 2.66 5.59 2.25
N GLY A 57 1.68 5.58 3.14
CA GLY A 57 1.86 5.16 4.53
C GLY A 57 2.21 3.68 4.67
N ILE A 58 1.55 2.79 3.92
CA ILE A 58 1.81 1.35 3.95
C ILE A 58 3.28 1.04 3.63
N PRO A 59 3.85 1.47 2.48
CA PRO A 59 5.24 1.17 2.15
C PRO A 59 6.25 1.87 3.09
N ILE A 60 5.92 3.02 3.67
CA ILE A 60 6.75 3.68 4.70
C ILE A 60 6.83 2.79 5.95
N ILE A 61 5.69 2.33 6.46
CA ILE A 61 5.65 1.47 7.65
C ILE A 61 6.33 0.12 7.34
N ASP A 62 6.12 -0.45 6.15
CA ASP A 62 6.77 -1.70 5.72
C ASP A 62 8.29 -1.60 5.79
N ARG A 63 8.83 -0.45 5.37
CA ARG A 63 10.25 -0.16 5.46
C ARG A 63 10.75 -0.03 6.90
N LEU A 64 9.97 0.55 7.80
CA LEU A 64 10.37 0.74 9.20
C LEU A 64 10.33 -0.55 10.03
N LEU A 65 9.57 -1.55 9.57
CA LEU A 65 9.49 -2.87 10.21
C LEU A 65 10.57 -3.86 9.75
N LYS A 66 11.36 -3.50 8.73
CA LYS A 66 12.57 -4.24 8.32
C LYS A 66 13.75 -3.84 9.17
#